data_AF-A0A8T7HEY0-F1
#
_entry.id   AF-A0A8T7HEY0-F1
#
_cell.length_a   1.000
_cell.length_b   1.000
_cell.length_c   1.000
_cell.angle_alpha   90.00
_cell.angle_beta   90.00
_cell.angle_gamma   90.00
#
_symmetry.space_group_name_H-M   'P 1'
#
loop_
_entity.id
_entity.type
_entity.pdbx_description
1 polymer ?
#
loop_
_entity_poly.entity_id
_entity_poly.type
_entity_poly.pdbx_seq_one_letter_code
_entity_poly.pdbx_strand_id
1 'polypeptide(L)' 'MASKFPEAIDRLQKNIFVCRNCKTKLRAPSLKVAQGKVSCRKCSTKKLRPKRKK' A
#
# COMPACT_ATOMS: atom_id res chain seq x y z
N MET A 1 -10.95 17.57 -18.37
CA MET A 1 -10.48 16.93 -17.12
C MET A 1 -10.40 15.43 -17.36
N ALA A 2 -9.21 14.88 -17.60
CA ALA A 2 -9.07 13.46 -17.94
C ALA A 2 -9.49 12.58 -16.74
N SER A 3 -10.68 11.99 -16.84
CA SER A 3 -11.14 10.93 -15.97
C SER A 3 -10.13 9.79 -16.06
N LYS A 4 -9.32 9.62 -15.01
CA LYS A 4 -8.32 8.56 -14.96
C LYS A 4 -9.04 7.23 -15.14
N PHE A 5 -8.69 6.51 -16.20
CA PHE A 5 -9.22 5.18 -16.49
C PHE A 5 -9.20 4.30 -15.24
N PRO A 6 -10.23 3.49 -14.99
CA PRO A 6 -10.32 2.64 -13.79
C PRO A 6 -9.10 1.72 -13.64
N GLU A 7 -8.51 1.28 -14.76
CA GLU A 7 -7.28 0.49 -14.79
C GLU A 7 -6.06 1.23 -14.21
N ALA A 8 -5.96 2.54 -14.41
CA ALA A 8 -4.88 3.35 -13.87
C ALA A 8 -5.00 3.48 -12.34
N ILE A 9 -6.23 3.55 -11.82
CA ILE A 9 -6.52 3.58 -10.38
C ILE A 9 -6.06 2.27 -9.73
N ASP A 10 -6.37 1.14 -10.35
CA ASP A 10 -5.95 -0.18 -9.86
C ASP A 10 -4.43 -0.34 -9.87
N ARG A 11 -3.73 0.12 -10.90
CA ARG A 11 -2.26 0.10 -10.93
C ARG A 11 -1.66 0.92 -9.79
N LEU A 12 -2.23 2.09 -9.50
CA LEU A 12 -1.68 3.09 -8.57
C LEU A 12 -2.12 2.93 -7.11
N GLN A 13 -3.16 2.14 -6.84
CA GLN A 13 -3.78 2.04 -5.51
C GLN A 13 -3.98 0.61 -5.01
N LYS A 14 -4.25 -0.37 -5.90
CA LYS A 14 -4.55 -1.75 -5.48
C LYS A 14 -3.33 -2.41 -4.85
N ASN A 15 -3.49 -2.93 -3.64
CA ASN A 15 -2.46 -3.61 -2.85
C ASN A 15 -1.23 -2.75 -2.50
N ILE A 16 -1.32 -1.41 -2.62
CA ILE A 16 -0.22 -0.50 -2.26
C ILE A 16 -0.42 0.01 -0.84
N PHE A 17 0.52 -0.37 0.02
CA PHE A 17 0.61 0.08 1.40
C PHE A 17 1.82 0.99 1.59
N VAL A 18 1.69 1.94 2.50
CA VAL A 18 2.76 2.85 2.90
C VAL A 18 3.10 2.52 4.34
N CYS A 19 4.36 2.36 4.67
CA CYS A 19 4.74 2.18 6.07
C CYS A 19 4.61 3.48 6.86
N ARG A 20 4.23 3.41 8.13
CA ARG A 20 4.11 4.59 9.01
C ARG A 20 5.47 5.21 9.40
N ASN A 21 6.49 4.39 9.65
CA ASN A 21 7.84 4.87 9.99
C ASN A 21 8.65 5.28 8.75
N CYS A 22 8.97 4.30 7.90
CA CYS A 22 9.88 4.46 6.75
C CYS A 22 9.24 5.22 5.55
N LYS A 23 7.93 5.52 5.60
CA LYS A 23 7.11 6.11 4.49
C LYS A 23 7.24 5.39 3.14
N THR A 24 7.85 4.22 3.12
CA THR A 24 8.14 3.47 1.89
C THR A 24 6.88 2.79 1.39
N LYS A 25 6.73 2.74 0.07
CA LYS A 25 5.61 2.07 -0.60
C LYS A 25 5.94 0.59 -0.76
N LEU A 26 4.93 -0.24 -0.57
CA LEU A 26 5.04 -1.70 -0.57
C LEU A 26 3.83 -2.24 -1.32
N ARG A 27 4.04 -3.25 -2.15
CA ARG A 27 2.92 -4.01 -2.73
C ARG A 27 2.73 -5.28 -1.94
N ALA A 28 1.58 -5.45 -1.31
CA ALA A 28 1.27 -6.60 -0.50
C ALA A 28 -0.24 -6.91 -0.54
N PRO A 29 -0.65 -8.18 -0.49
CA PRO A 29 -2.05 -8.55 -0.39
C PRO A 29 -2.64 -8.06 0.94
N SER A 30 -3.80 -7.42 0.88
CA SER A 30 -4.48 -6.82 2.04
C SER A 30 -4.67 -7.79 3.20
N LEU A 31 -5.00 -9.05 2.92
CA LEU A 31 -5.18 -10.09 3.93
C LEU A 31 -3.91 -10.34 4.76
N LYS A 32 -2.73 -10.39 4.13
CA LYS A 32 -1.47 -10.60 4.86
C LYS A 32 -1.07 -9.37 5.68
N VAL A 33 -1.44 -8.16 5.21
CA VAL A 33 -1.24 -6.92 5.96
C VAL A 33 -2.15 -6.86 7.19
N ALA A 34 -3.43 -7.23 7.04
CA ALA A 34 -4.37 -7.32 8.15
C ALA A 34 -3.95 -8.38 9.18
N GLN A 35 -3.40 -9.51 8.72
CA GLN A 35 -2.84 -10.55 9.58
C GLN A 35 -1.45 -10.21 10.17
N GLY A 36 -0.87 -9.03 9.87
CA GLY A 36 0.44 -8.63 10.39
C GLY A 36 1.62 -9.48 9.90
N LYS A 37 1.44 -10.23 8.81
CA LYS A 37 2.46 -11.13 8.21
C LYS A 37 3.40 -10.41 7.24
N VAL A 38 3.20 -9.11 7.04
CA VAL A 38 4.00 -8.28 6.11
C VAL A 38 4.73 -7.20 6.90
N SER A 39 6.04 -7.12 6.71
CA SER A 39 6.92 -6.09 7.30
C SER A 39 7.43 -5.10 6.25
N CYS A 40 7.74 -3.85 6.65
CA CYS A 40 8.49 -2.91 5.80
C CYS A 40 9.87 -3.51 5.52
N ARG A 41 10.26 -3.63 4.23
CA ARG A 41 11.58 -4.16 3.84
C ARG A 41 12.77 -3.36 4.39
N LYS A 42 12.57 -2.09 4.76
CA LYS A 42 13.63 -1.20 5.28
C LYS A 42 13.73 -1.13 6.79
N CYS A 43 12.60 -1.17 7.50
CA CYS A 43 12.58 -0.94 8.95
C CYS A 43 11.91 -2.08 9.73
N SER A 44 11.55 -3.17 9.05
CA SER A 44 10.98 -4.40 9.64
C SER A 44 9.64 -4.21 10.37
N THR A 45 9.11 -2.98 10.47
CA THR A 45 7.86 -2.69 11.17
C THR A 45 6.65 -3.23 10.40
N LYS A 46 5.65 -3.72 11.15
CA LYS A 46 4.37 -4.23 10.64
C LYS A 46 3.30 -3.13 10.54
N LYS A 47 3.65 -1.88 10.89
CA LYS A 47 2.74 -0.74 10.93
C LYS A 47 2.56 -0.14 9.52
N LEU A 48 1.73 -0.79 8.71
CA LEU A 48 1.41 -0.39 7.34
C LEU A 48 0.07 0.35 7.27
N ARG A 49 -0.03 1.38 6.43
CA ARG A 49 -1.28 2.09 6.13
C ARG A 49 -1.66 1.92 4.65
N PRO A 50 -2.95 1.80 4.31
CA PRO A 50 -3.38 1.81 2.92
C PRO A 50 -3.09 3.20 2.30
N LYS A 51 -2.76 3.23 1.01
CA LYS A 51 -2.63 4.49 0.27
C LYS A 51 -4.01 5.10 0.05
N ARG A 52 -4.25 6.31 0.58
CA ARG A 52 -5.54 7.02 0.45
C ARG A 52 -5.85 7.29 -1.03
N LYS A 53 -7.09 7.03 -1.45
CA LYS A 53 -7.59 7.48 -2.76
C LYS A 53 -7.67 9.01 -2.73
N LYS A 54 -7.11 9.67 -3.74
CA LYS A 54 -7.33 11.08 -4.06
C LYS A 54 -8.25 11.13 -5.27
#